data_AF-A0A7Y9LA07-F1
#
_entry.id   AF-A0A7Y9LA07-F1
#
_cell.length_a   1.000
_cell.length_b   1.000
_cell.length_c   1.000
_cell.angle_alpha   90.00
_cell.angle_beta   90.00
_cell.angle_gamma   90.00
#
_symmetry.space_group_name_H-M   'P 1'
#
loop_
_entity.id
_entity.type
_entity.pdbx_description
1 polymer ?
#
loop_
_entity_poly.entity_id
_entity_poly.type
_entity_poly.pdbx_seq_one_letter_code
_entity_poly.pdbx_strand_id
1 'polypeptide(L)'
;MIILPTPPEAKAQAKRLRRALAAQGVELSHARALELIAATHGVRDWNTLSGLAPAEAPAGAVVPILRIFDWDATQAFYREFLGWTVISHQQFEGHAPRYLRLRGPDGVRIDLSEHPGDGTPGTAILIEISEVAALHAELLGRNFGYAQPTLEDSEHGRTVTLHDPCGNRITYLEVRTAGADRVPDELSPIVHELRVDLDPGAAFDRFTSFSWWRNYGIKEGGRVVIENGEVIFKNPDGAFSIGTITDWQPGRRYAQTFTLAQDPDFPSSLTVTFTADGDGTLVRFEHGGWNATNAGRRGHFAEWPVILAGYTDLT
;
A
#
# COMPACT_ATOMS: atom_id res chain seq x y z
N MET A 1 5.91 -6.73 -22.15
CA MET A 1 5.13 -5.95 -21.16
C MET A 1 4.68 -4.66 -21.83
N ILE A 2 3.38 -4.34 -21.87
CA ILE A 2 2.89 -3.05 -22.41
C ILE A 2 3.02 -2.03 -21.29
N ILE A 3 3.89 -1.03 -21.46
CA ILE A 3 4.05 0.06 -20.50
C ILE A 3 2.99 1.12 -20.80
N LEU A 4 2.07 1.34 -19.84
CA LEU A 4 1.03 2.36 -19.96
C LEU A 4 1.58 3.74 -19.52
N PRO A 5 1.22 4.83 -20.21
CA PRO A 5 1.53 6.19 -19.78
C PRO A 5 0.64 6.59 -18.60
N THR A 6 1.11 7.54 -17.78
CA THR A 6 0.24 8.17 -16.76
C THR A 6 -0.86 9.01 -17.44
N PRO A 7 -1.97 9.32 -16.75
CA PRO A 7 -3.02 10.16 -17.34
C PRO A 7 -2.52 11.54 -17.84
N PRO A 8 -1.62 12.26 -17.14
CA PRO A 8 -1.01 13.49 -17.67
C PRO A 8 -0.15 13.26 -18.92
N GLU A 9 0.66 12.19 -18.95
CA GLU A 9 1.49 11.85 -20.11
C GLU A 9 0.64 11.54 -21.35
N ALA A 10 -0.43 10.77 -21.19
CA ALA A 10 -1.36 10.45 -22.26
C ALA A 10 -2.10 11.70 -22.76
N LYS A 11 -2.50 12.62 -21.86
CA LYS A 11 -3.06 13.93 -22.24
C LYS A 11 -2.04 14.78 -23.01
N ALA A 12 -0.76 14.76 -22.61
CA ALA A 12 0.31 15.47 -23.31
C ALA A 12 0.56 14.87 -24.71
N GLN A 13 0.55 13.54 -24.85
CA GLN A 13 0.63 12.85 -26.13
C GLN A 13 -0.55 13.22 -27.03
N ALA A 14 -1.78 13.20 -26.51
CA ALA A 14 -2.99 13.60 -27.25
C ALA A 14 -2.90 15.06 -27.73
N LYS A 15 -2.36 15.97 -26.91
CA LYS A 15 -2.12 17.38 -27.31
C LYS A 15 -1.09 17.49 -28.45
N ARG A 16 0.02 16.73 -28.39
CA ARG A 16 1.03 16.69 -29.46
C ARG A 16 0.45 16.12 -30.75
N LEU A 17 -0.31 15.02 -30.67
CA LEU A 17 -0.98 14.38 -31.81
C LEU A 17 -1.93 15.36 -32.51
N ARG A 18 -2.76 16.08 -31.75
CA ARG A 18 -3.67 17.09 -32.30
C ARG A 18 -2.91 18.21 -33.02
N ARG A 19 -1.83 18.71 -32.42
CA ARG A 19 -1.02 19.78 -33.03
C ARG A 19 -0.38 19.31 -34.34
N ALA A 20 0.13 18.09 -34.38
CA ALA A 20 0.76 17.52 -35.58
C ALA A 20 -0.24 17.32 -36.72
N LEU A 21 -1.44 16.80 -36.42
CA LEU A 21 -2.48 16.57 -37.42
C LEU A 21 -3.15 17.86 -37.91
N ALA A 22 -3.33 18.85 -37.03
CA ALA A 22 -3.82 20.17 -37.43
C ALA A 22 -2.89 20.86 -38.44
N ALA A 23 -1.56 20.68 -38.31
CA ALA A 23 -0.58 21.18 -39.28
C ALA A 23 -0.70 20.51 -40.66
N GLN A 24 -1.38 19.37 -40.75
CA GLN A 24 -1.70 18.65 -41.99
C GLN A 24 -3.15 18.87 -42.44
N GLY A 25 -3.88 19.81 -41.81
CA GLY A 25 -5.29 20.11 -42.11
C GLY A 25 -6.29 19.11 -41.54
N VAL A 26 -5.86 18.21 -40.65
CA VAL A 26 -6.73 17.24 -39.98
C VAL A 26 -7.07 17.72 -38.58
N GLU A 27 -8.32 18.14 -38.39
CA GLU A 27 -8.84 18.56 -37.09
C GLU A 27 -9.31 17.37 -36.26
N LEU A 28 -8.87 17.30 -35.00
CA LEU A 28 -9.29 16.30 -34.03
C LEU A 28 -9.76 16.95 -32.73
N SER A 29 -10.88 16.45 -32.21
CA SER A 29 -11.33 16.80 -30.85
C SER A 29 -10.37 16.24 -29.80
N HIS A 30 -10.35 16.85 -28.61
CA HIS A 30 -9.51 16.37 -27.50
C HIS A 30 -9.85 14.94 -27.10
N ALA A 31 -11.14 14.64 -26.95
CA ALA A 31 -11.63 13.32 -26.61
C ALA A 31 -11.20 12.27 -27.64
N ARG A 32 -11.36 12.56 -28.95
CA ARG A 32 -10.96 11.62 -30.00
C ARG A 32 -9.46 11.35 -30.01
N ALA A 33 -8.64 12.35 -29.70
CA ALA A 33 -7.20 12.16 -29.57
C ALA A 33 -6.85 11.25 -28.39
N LEU A 34 -7.55 11.35 -27.25
CA LEU A 34 -7.35 10.44 -26.11
C LEU A 34 -7.73 8.99 -26.45
N GLU A 35 -8.83 8.79 -27.19
CA GLU A 35 -9.21 7.46 -27.68
C GLU A 35 -8.16 6.85 -28.61
N LEU A 36 -7.54 7.67 -29.47
CA LEU A 36 -6.45 7.21 -30.34
C LEU A 36 -5.19 6.84 -29.54
N ILE A 37 -4.85 7.62 -28.50
CA ILE A 37 -3.76 7.25 -27.59
C ILE A 37 -4.07 5.91 -26.90
N ALA A 38 -5.28 5.71 -26.38
CA ALA A 38 -5.71 4.44 -25.80
C ALA A 38 -5.53 3.26 -26.78
N ALA A 39 -5.99 3.43 -28.03
CA ALA A 39 -5.84 2.42 -29.07
C ALA A 39 -4.37 2.08 -29.38
N THR A 40 -3.46 3.07 -29.38
CA THR A 40 -2.02 2.82 -29.61
C THR A 40 -1.36 1.96 -28.52
N HIS A 41 -1.94 1.95 -27.31
CA HIS A 41 -1.52 1.10 -26.20
C HIS A 41 -2.31 -0.21 -26.10
N GLY A 42 -3.16 -0.52 -27.09
CA GLY A 42 -3.96 -1.76 -27.12
C GLY A 42 -5.10 -1.80 -26.10
N VAL A 43 -5.48 -0.67 -25.53
CA VAL A 43 -6.59 -0.55 -24.57
C VAL A 43 -7.84 0.03 -25.23
N ARG A 44 -9.01 -0.43 -24.78
CA ARG A 44 -10.30 -0.22 -25.47
C ARG A 44 -10.66 1.24 -25.65
N ASP A 45 -10.48 2.03 -24.60
CA ASP A 45 -10.89 3.42 -24.52
C ASP A 45 -10.06 4.19 -23.50
N TRP A 46 -10.22 5.53 -23.49
CA TRP A 46 -9.54 6.41 -22.55
C TRP A 46 -9.83 6.07 -21.08
N ASN A 47 -11.07 5.70 -20.74
CA ASN A 47 -11.44 5.39 -19.35
C ASN A 47 -10.67 4.16 -18.86
N THR A 48 -10.57 3.13 -19.70
CA THR A 48 -9.77 1.93 -19.44
C THR A 48 -8.29 2.27 -19.31
N LEU A 49 -7.73 3.09 -20.21
CA LEU A 49 -6.33 3.51 -20.10
C LEU A 49 -6.09 4.25 -18.77
N SER A 50 -6.92 5.25 -18.46
CA SER A 50 -6.74 6.09 -17.26
C SER A 50 -6.94 5.34 -15.95
N GLY A 51 -7.79 4.30 -15.93
CA GLY A 51 -7.99 3.43 -14.77
C GLY A 51 -6.87 2.39 -14.58
N LEU A 52 -6.22 1.97 -15.67
CA LEU A 52 -5.07 1.06 -15.64
C LEU A 52 -3.72 1.79 -15.53
N ALA A 53 -3.72 3.10 -15.78
CA ALA A 53 -2.51 3.90 -15.79
C ALA A 53 -1.90 3.99 -14.38
N PRO A 54 -0.57 3.99 -14.26
CA PRO A 54 0.08 4.22 -12.99
C PRO A 54 -0.34 5.60 -12.42
N ALA A 55 -0.58 5.64 -11.11
CA ALA A 55 -0.95 6.88 -10.42
C ALA A 55 0.13 7.95 -10.62
N GLU A 56 -0.29 9.21 -10.79
CA GLU A 56 0.63 10.34 -10.75
C GLU A 56 1.27 10.40 -9.36
N ALA A 57 2.58 10.60 -9.31
CA ALA A 57 3.21 10.68 -8.01
C ALA A 57 2.77 11.94 -7.26
N PRO A 58 2.58 11.84 -5.94
CA PRO A 58 2.12 12.96 -5.14
C PRO A 58 3.06 14.16 -5.27
N ALA A 59 2.49 15.36 -5.23
CA ALA A 59 3.26 16.58 -5.11
C ALA A 59 4.16 16.50 -3.85
N GLY A 60 5.46 16.75 -4.02
CA GLY A 60 6.46 16.57 -2.95
C GLY A 60 7.27 15.28 -3.03
N ALA A 61 7.07 14.43 -4.04
CA ALA A 61 7.92 13.25 -4.24
C ALA A 61 9.40 13.63 -4.45
N VAL A 62 10.29 12.98 -3.69
CA VAL A 62 11.74 13.12 -3.83
C VAL A 62 12.19 12.36 -5.09
N VAL A 63 12.90 13.03 -5.98
CA VAL A 63 13.50 12.43 -7.18
C VAL A 63 15.02 12.64 -7.10
N PRO A 64 15.82 11.58 -6.90
CA PRO A 64 17.26 11.72 -6.85
C PRO A 64 17.82 12.06 -8.24
N ILE A 65 18.86 12.90 -8.26
CA ILE A 65 19.61 13.23 -9.47
C ILE A 65 20.95 12.51 -9.40
N LEU A 66 21.19 11.57 -10.33
CA LEU A 66 22.45 10.82 -10.43
C LEU A 66 23.39 11.47 -11.43
N ARG A 67 24.66 11.60 -11.03
CA ARG A 67 25.70 12.13 -11.91
C ARG A 67 26.15 11.08 -12.91
N ILE A 68 26.13 11.47 -14.18
CA ILE A 68 26.62 10.64 -15.29
C ILE A 68 27.70 11.39 -16.08
N PHE A 69 28.56 10.63 -16.76
CA PHE A 69 29.67 11.14 -17.59
C PHE A 69 29.74 10.45 -18.95
N ASP A 70 29.20 9.23 -19.05
CA ASP A 70 29.11 8.46 -20.29
C ASP A 70 27.65 8.28 -20.67
N TRP A 71 27.16 9.11 -21.58
CA TRP A 71 25.77 9.12 -22.00
C TRP A 71 25.32 7.81 -22.65
N ASP A 72 26.13 7.27 -23.56
CA ASP A 72 25.74 6.11 -24.37
C ASP A 72 25.72 4.85 -23.51
N ALA A 73 26.74 4.65 -22.67
CA ALA A 73 26.75 3.55 -21.70
C ALA A 73 25.59 3.66 -20.70
N THR A 74 25.29 4.89 -20.25
CA THR A 74 24.16 5.15 -19.35
C THR A 74 22.82 4.80 -19.98
N GLN A 75 22.60 5.18 -21.24
CA GLN A 75 21.37 4.83 -21.93
C GLN A 75 21.22 3.32 -22.12
N ALA A 76 22.29 2.63 -22.54
CA ALA A 76 22.30 1.18 -22.65
C ALA A 76 21.96 0.53 -21.30
N PHE A 77 22.56 1.00 -20.21
CA PHE A 77 22.30 0.48 -18.87
C PHE A 77 20.85 0.71 -18.41
N TYR A 78 20.39 1.96 -18.36
CA TYR A 78 19.07 2.24 -17.78
C TYR A 78 17.91 1.85 -18.69
N ARG A 79 18.01 2.11 -20.00
CA ARG A 79 16.88 1.89 -20.92
C ARG A 79 16.84 0.47 -21.45
N GLU A 80 17.98 -0.08 -21.84
CA GLU A 80 18.04 -1.39 -22.50
C GLU A 80 18.20 -2.50 -21.47
N PHE A 81 19.16 -2.37 -20.55
CA PHE A 81 19.40 -3.39 -19.53
C PHE A 81 18.38 -3.37 -18.40
N LEU A 82 18.06 -2.21 -17.80
CA LEU A 82 17.02 -2.14 -16.76
C LEU A 82 15.59 -2.00 -17.32
N GLY A 83 15.43 -1.67 -18.61
CA GLY A 83 14.11 -1.49 -19.22
C GLY A 83 13.38 -0.20 -18.79
N TRP A 84 14.09 0.80 -18.25
CA TRP A 84 13.46 2.02 -17.76
C TRP A 84 13.01 2.93 -18.91
N THR A 85 11.91 3.63 -18.67
CA THR A 85 11.27 4.49 -19.67
C THR A 85 11.72 5.93 -19.51
N VAL A 86 12.01 6.61 -20.61
CA VAL A 86 12.30 8.05 -20.61
C VAL A 86 10.99 8.85 -20.51
N ILE A 87 10.87 9.69 -19.47
CA ILE A 87 9.74 10.60 -19.30
C ILE A 87 10.04 11.95 -19.97
N SER A 88 11.24 12.50 -19.75
CA SER A 88 11.67 13.76 -20.36
C SER A 88 13.16 13.75 -20.63
N HIS A 89 13.56 14.43 -21.71
CA HIS A 89 14.95 14.61 -22.11
C HIS A 89 15.16 16.08 -22.45
N GLN A 90 16.21 16.69 -21.91
CA GLN A 90 16.67 18.02 -22.25
C GLN A 90 18.11 17.94 -22.74
N GLN A 91 18.33 18.46 -23.94
CA GLN A 91 19.65 18.65 -24.52
C GLN A 91 19.70 20.06 -25.08
N PHE A 92 20.63 20.88 -24.57
CA PHE A 92 20.89 22.20 -25.13
C PHE A 92 21.91 22.08 -26.29
N GLU A 93 21.97 23.07 -27.16
CA GLU A 93 22.84 23.03 -28.35
C GLU A 93 24.33 22.87 -27.98
N GLY A 94 25.09 22.19 -28.85
CA GLY A 94 26.52 21.97 -28.68
C GLY A 94 26.87 20.88 -27.65
N HIS A 95 27.94 21.11 -26.89
CA HIS A 95 28.44 20.21 -25.83
C HIS A 95 27.79 20.46 -24.47
N ALA A 96 26.57 20.99 -24.46
CA ALA A 96 25.90 21.31 -23.21
C ALA A 96 25.50 20.03 -22.46
N PRO A 97 25.58 20.02 -21.11
CA PRO A 97 25.21 18.87 -20.32
C PRO A 97 23.77 18.41 -20.59
N ARG A 98 23.60 17.10 -20.73
CA ARG A 98 22.29 16.47 -20.91
C ARG A 98 21.62 16.19 -19.57
N TYR A 99 20.28 16.25 -19.60
CA TYR A 99 19.43 15.93 -18.47
C TYR A 99 18.30 14.99 -18.90
N LEU A 100 18.10 13.91 -18.15
CA LEU A 100 17.12 12.86 -18.48
C LEU A 100 16.32 12.49 -17.23
N ARG A 101 14.99 12.45 -17.34
CA ARG A 101 14.13 11.84 -16.32
C ARG A 101 13.70 10.46 -16.77
N LEU A 102 13.90 9.48 -15.91
CA LEU A 102 13.53 8.09 -16.16
C LEU A 102 12.45 7.62 -15.18
N ARG A 103 11.69 6.61 -15.62
CA ARG A 103 10.73 5.85 -14.82
C ARG A 103 11.04 4.36 -14.86
N GLY A 104 11.22 3.77 -13.68
CA GLY A 104 11.28 2.31 -13.52
C GLY A 104 9.89 1.65 -13.61
N PRO A 105 9.83 0.32 -13.71
CA PRO A 105 8.57 -0.43 -13.81
C PRO A 105 7.65 -0.21 -12.60
N ASP A 106 8.21 -0.08 -11.40
CA ASP A 106 7.46 0.16 -10.14
C ASP A 106 7.07 1.64 -9.92
N GLY A 107 7.14 2.47 -10.97
CA GLY A 107 6.79 3.89 -10.90
C GLY A 107 7.86 4.80 -10.28
N VAL A 108 8.97 4.23 -9.81
CA VAL A 108 10.16 4.94 -9.33
C VAL A 108 10.67 5.91 -10.38
N ARG A 109 11.08 7.10 -9.95
CA ARG A 109 11.70 8.10 -10.84
C ARG A 109 13.07 8.48 -10.34
N ILE A 110 13.99 8.62 -11.29
CA ILE A 110 15.29 9.23 -11.08
C ILE A 110 15.55 10.20 -12.21
N ASP A 111 16.41 11.17 -11.94
CA ASP A 111 16.97 12.03 -12.96
C ASP A 111 18.45 11.69 -13.15
N LEU A 112 18.93 11.81 -14.38
CA LEU A 112 20.33 11.65 -14.74
C LEU A 112 20.82 12.99 -15.31
N SER A 113 21.96 13.47 -14.84
CA SER A 113 22.53 14.74 -15.27
C SER A 113 24.02 14.62 -15.54
N GLU A 114 24.49 15.19 -16.64
CA GLU A 114 25.91 15.41 -16.94
C GLU A 114 26.48 16.66 -16.24
N HIS A 115 25.61 17.53 -15.70
CA HIS A 115 26.02 18.81 -15.13
C HIS A 115 26.73 18.61 -13.78
N PRO A 116 27.96 19.15 -13.59
CA PRO A 116 28.74 18.94 -12.36
C PRO A 116 28.07 19.38 -11.06
N GLY A 117 27.17 20.36 -11.12
CA GLY A 117 26.50 20.92 -9.95
C GLY A 117 25.26 20.16 -9.46
N ASP A 118 24.79 19.16 -10.21
CA ASP A 118 23.46 18.58 -9.96
C ASP A 118 23.46 17.39 -9.00
N GLY A 119 24.63 16.80 -8.72
CA GLY A 119 24.75 15.64 -7.84
C GLY A 119 26.19 15.22 -7.58
N THR A 120 26.35 14.10 -6.87
CA THR A 120 27.67 13.54 -6.52
C THR A 120 27.94 12.25 -7.31
N PRO A 121 29.13 12.08 -7.94
CA PRO A 121 29.52 10.82 -8.56
C PRO A 121 29.47 9.66 -7.56
N GLY A 122 29.01 8.48 -7.97
CA GLY A 122 28.93 7.31 -7.09
C GLY A 122 27.80 7.37 -6.06
N THR A 123 26.74 8.13 -6.35
CA THR A 123 25.56 8.20 -5.47
C THR A 123 24.92 6.81 -5.35
N ALA A 124 24.45 6.48 -4.14
CA ALA A 124 23.70 5.26 -3.89
C ALA A 124 22.21 5.56 -3.72
N ILE A 125 21.35 4.77 -4.36
CA ILE A 125 19.91 4.77 -4.15
C ILE A 125 19.44 3.38 -3.75
N LEU A 126 18.43 3.34 -2.89
CA LEU A 126 17.73 2.14 -2.48
C LEU A 126 16.30 2.21 -3.03
N ILE A 127 15.86 1.12 -3.67
CA ILE A 127 14.52 0.98 -4.22
C ILE A 127 13.87 -0.24 -3.58
N GLU A 128 12.81 -0.02 -2.83
CA GLU A 128 12.03 -1.11 -2.25
C GLU A 128 11.09 -1.71 -3.30
N ILE A 129 11.14 -3.03 -3.49
CA ILE A 129 10.26 -3.78 -4.39
C ILE A 129 9.80 -5.08 -3.71
N SER A 130 8.71 -5.67 -4.20
CA SER A 130 8.14 -6.88 -3.61
C SER A 130 8.79 -8.18 -4.09
N GLU A 131 9.50 -8.18 -5.22
CA GLU A 131 9.95 -9.40 -5.91
C GLU A 131 11.39 -9.24 -6.43
N VAL A 132 12.38 -9.13 -5.52
CA VAL A 132 13.79 -8.94 -5.90
C VAL A 132 14.35 -10.16 -6.62
N ALA A 133 13.94 -11.38 -6.23
CA ALA A 133 14.39 -12.61 -6.88
C ALA A 133 13.92 -12.70 -8.35
N ALA A 134 12.72 -12.22 -8.67
CA ALA A 134 12.21 -12.19 -10.04
C ALA A 134 13.00 -11.19 -10.89
N LEU A 135 13.25 -10.00 -10.37
CA LEU A 135 14.11 -9.00 -11.01
C LEU A 135 15.52 -9.54 -11.25
N HIS A 136 16.11 -10.21 -10.26
CA HIS A 136 17.43 -10.84 -10.38
C HIS A 136 17.50 -11.81 -11.56
N ALA A 137 16.54 -12.73 -11.64
CA ALA A 137 16.48 -13.73 -12.71
C ALA A 137 16.30 -13.09 -14.09
N GLU A 138 15.46 -12.05 -14.17
CA GLU A 138 15.26 -11.27 -15.40
C GLU A 138 16.57 -10.61 -15.85
N LEU A 139 17.25 -9.90 -14.95
CA LEU A 139 18.49 -9.19 -15.26
C LEU A 139 19.62 -10.16 -15.65
N LEU A 140 19.73 -11.30 -14.97
CA LEU A 140 20.70 -12.34 -15.30
C LEU A 140 20.45 -12.88 -16.73
N GLY A 141 19.18 -13.07 -17.11
CA GLY A 141 18.79 -13.51 -18.46
C GLY A 141 19.15 -12.53 -19.58
N ARG A 142 19.25 -11.23 -19.27
CA ARG A 142 19.65 -10.19 -20.23
C ARG A 142 21.15 -10.17 -20.52
N ASN A 143 21.97 -10.87 -19.72
CA ASN A 143 23.41 -11.08 -19.91
C ASN A 143 24.19 -9.81 -20.31
N PHE A 144 24.06 -8.75 -19.51
CA PHE A 144 24.69 -7.47 -19.79
C PHE A 144 26.15 -7.46 -19.32
N GLY A 145 27.07 -7.15 -20.24
CA GLY A 145 28.46 -7.62 -20.17
C GLY A 145 29.30 -7.28 -18.92
N TYR A 146 28.97 -6.23 -18.17
CA TYR A 146 29.68 -5.88 -16.93
C TYR A 146 28.79 -5.90 -15.69
N ALA A 147 27.47 -6.08 -15.84
CA ALA A 147 26.57 -6.16 -14.70
C ALA A 147 26.60 -7.58 -14.14
N GLN A 148 27.01 -7.73 -12.87
CA GLN A 148 26.92 -8.98 -12.14
C GLN A 148 25.89 -8.83 -11.02
N PRO A 149 24.58 -8.94 -11.34
CA PRO A 149 23.55 -8.92 -10.32
C PRO A 149 23.77 -10.12 -9.38
N THR A 150 24.06 -9.85 -8.11
CA THR A 150 24.15 -10.87 -7.06
C THR A 150 22.96 -10.72 -6.14
N LEU A 151 22.31 -11.84 -5.84
CA LEU A 151 21.27 -11.91 -4.84
C LEU A 151 21.92 -12.11 -3.47
N GLU A 152 21.65 -11.21 -2.53
CA GLU A 152 22.19 -11.26 -1.17
C GLU A 152 21.04 -11.28 -0.16
N ASP A 153 21.11 -12.18 0.81
CA ASP A 153 20.15 -12.26 1.92
C ASP A 153 20.78 -11.61 3.17
N SER A 154 20.05 -10.70 3.81
CA SER A 154 20.45 -10.02 5.05
C SER A 154 19.29 -9.96 6.05
N GLU A 155 19.57 -9.49 7.27
CA GLU A 155 18.53 -9.26 8.30
C GLU A 155 17.48 -8.22 7.89
N HIS A 156 17.86 -7.27 7.04
CA HIS A 156 17.00 -6.18 6.56
C HIS A 156 16.14 -6.59 5.36
N GLY A 157 16.51 -7.68 4.69
CA GLY A 157 15.88 -8.09 3.45
C GLY A 157 16.81 -8.77 2.49
N ARG A 158 16.23 -9.12 1.35
CA ARG A 158 16.93 -9.65 0.19
C ARG A 158 17.23 -8.52 -0.77
N THR A 159 18.46 -8.44 -1.25
CA THR A 159 18.92 -7.35 -2.10
C THR A 159 19.54 -7.82 -3.39
N VAL A 160 19.42 -6.97 -4.42
CA VAL A 160 20.28 -6.99 -5.61
C VAL A 160 20.86 -5.61 -5.78
N THR A 161 22.19 -5.54 -5.84
CA THR A 161 22.90 -4.29 -6.07
C THR A 161 23.52 -4.27 -7.46
N LEU A 162 23.31 -3.16 -8.16
CA LEU A 162 23.86 -2.89 -9.49
C LEU A 162 24.66 -1.60 -9.46
N HIS A 163 25.67 -1.56 -10.32
CA HIS A 163 26.45 -0.36 -10.58
C HIS A 163 26.19 0.11 -12.00
N ASP A 164 25.82 1.37 -12.16
CA ASP A 164 25.76 2.00 -13.47
C ASP A 164 27.19 2.23 -14.02
N PRO A 165 27.35 2.55 -15.31
CA PRO A 165 28.69 2.77 -15.88
C PRO A 165 29.43 3.99 -15.31
N CYS A 166 28.73 4.87 -14.58
CA CYS A 166 29.29 6.05 -13.93
C CYS A 166 29.61 5.82 -12.44
N GLY A 167 29.44 4.58 -11.96
CA GLY A 167 29.73 4.16 -10.59
C GLY A 167 28.61 4.40 -9.58
N ASN A 168 27.44 4.94 -9.99
CA ASN A 168 26.28 5.05 -9.12
C ASN A 168 25.75 3.66 -8.76
N ARG A 169 25.24 3.52 -7.54
CA ARG A 169 24.77 2.24 -7.00
C ARG A 169 23.25 2.24 -6.90
N ILE A 170 22.62 1.26 -7.55
CA ILE A 170 21.17 1.00 -7.42
C ILE A 170 21.01 -0.30 -6.65
N THR A 171 20.47 -0.23 -5.44
CA THR A 171 20.12 -1.40 -4.65
C THR A 171 18.61 -1.58 -4.66
N TYR A 172 18.16 -2.73 -5.17
CA TYR A 172 16.78 -3.18 -5.00
C TYR A 172 16.69 -3.98 -3.71
N LEU A 173 15.73 -3.65 -2.86
CA LEU A 173 15.48 -4.29 -1.58
C LEU A 173 14.08 -4.88 -1.55
N GLU A 174 14.01 -6.18 -1.36
CA GLU A 174 12.82 -6.87 -0.90
C GLU A 174 12.98 -6.97 0.60
N VAL A 175 12.27 -6.10 1.32
CA VAL A 175 12.32 -6.08 2.78
C VAL A 175 11.89 -7.45 3.26
N ARG A 176 12.75 -8.10 4.06
CA ARG A 176 12.33 -9.29 4.78
C ARG A 176 11.37 -8.78 5.83
N THR A 177 10.08 -8.91 5.55
CA THR A 177 9.07 -8.83 6.60
C THR A 177 9.46 -9.89 7.61
N ALA A 178 9.94 -9.46 8.77
CA ALA A 178 10.25 -10.36 9.87
C ALA A 178 8.96 -11.10 10.23
N GLY A 179 8.83 -12.31 9.71
CA GLY A 179 7.65 -13.17 9.88
C GLY A 179 6.45 -12.70 9.06
N ALA A 180 5.80 -13.67 8.42
CA ALA A 180 4.43 -13.61 7.95
C ALA A 180 3.39 -13.47 9.10
N ASP A 181 3.77 -12.78 10.18
CA ASP A 181 3.01 -12.62 11.42
C ASP A 181 3.09 -11.20 12.00
N ARG A 182 3.74 -10.25 11.32
CA ARG A 182 3.73 -8.84 11.74
C ARG A 182 3.00 -8.00 10.71
N VAL A 183 1.69 -7.87 10.92
CA VAL A 183 0.86 -6.85 10.30
C VAL A 183 1.56 -5.48 10.51
N PRO A 184 1.65 -4.58 9.50
CA PRO A 184 2.26 -3.25 9.68
C PRO A 184 1.74 -2.63 10.98
N ASP A 185 2.56 -1.95 11.78
CA ASP A 185 2.15 -1.48 13.13
C ASP A 185 0.87 -0.60 13.09
N GLU A 186 0.63 0.04 11.94
CA GLU A 186 -0.57 0.82 11.61
C GLU A 186 -1.82 -0.03 11.26
N LEU A 187 -1.63 -1.28 10.83
CA LEU A 187 -2.69 -2.24 10.51
C LEU A 187 -2.77 -3.38 11.54
N SER A 188 -1.84 -3.46 12.49
CA SER A 188 -1.84 -4.46 13.55
C SER A 188 -3.11 -4.34 14.39
N PRO A 189 -3.69 -5.49 14.82
CA PRO A 189 -4.82 -5.45 15.73
C PRO A 189 -4.50 -4.60 16.96
N ILE A 190 -5.47 -3.83 17.43
CA ILE A 190 -5.41 -3.23 18.75
C ILE A 190 -5.67 -4.38 19.73
N VAL A 191 -4.69 -4.72 20.56
CA VAL A 191 -4.73 -5.88 21.45
C VAL A 191 -4.88 -5.42 22.90
N HIS A 192 -5.79 -6.06 23.62
CA HIS A 192 -5.93 -5.95 25.07
C HIS A 192 -6.01 -7.34 25.69
N GLU A 193 -5.27 -7.53 26.78
CA GLU A 193 -5.32 -8.74 27.59
C GLU A 193 -5.90 -8.40 28.96
N LEU A 194 -6.91 -9.17 29.36
CA LEU A 194 -7.67 -8.99 30.59
C LEU A 194 -7.67 -10.32 31.33
N ARG A 195 -7.56 -10.28 32.66
CA ARG A 195 -7.78 -11.46 33.50
C ARG A 195 -9.09 -11.30 34.24
N VAL A 196 -9.93 -12.34 34.20
CA VAL A 196 -11.19 -12.40 34.96
C VAL A 196 -11.23 -13.63 35.85
N ASP A 197 -11.83 -13.49 37.03
CA ASP A 197 -12.04 -14.58 38.00
C ASP A 197 -13.30 -15.38 37.66
N LEU A 198 -13.30 -15.98 36.47
CA LEU A 198 -14.35 -16.82 35.93
C LEU A 198 -13.72 -17.96 35.15
N ASP A 199 -14.38 -19.11 35.09
CA ASP A 199 -14.01 -20.15 34.13
C ASP A 199 -14.26 -19.66 32.68
N PRO A 200 -13.60 -20.23 31.66
CA PRO A 200 -13.68 -19.73 30.30
C PRO A 200 -15.11 -19.68 29.74
N GLY A 201 -15.99 -20.61 30.13
CA GLY A 201 -17.39 -20.64 29.71
C GLY A 201 -18.16 -19.45 30.27
N ALA A 202 -18.07 -19.22 31.59
CA ALA A 202 -18.70 -18.06 32.22
C ALA A 202 -18.12 -16.72 31.72
N ALA A 203 -16.82 -16.66 31.45
CA ALA A 203 -16.17 -15.49 30.86
C ALA A 203 -16.72 -15.19 29.45
N PHE A 204 -16.89 -16.22 28.62
CA PHE A 204 -17.50 -16.13 27.29
C PHE A 204 -18.96 -15.65 27.35
N ASP A 205 -19.76 -16.24 28.23
CA ASP A 205 -21.18 -15.86 28.39
C ASP A 205 -21.30 -14.39 28.84
N ARG A 206 -20.47 -13.97 29.81
CA ARG A 206 -20.40 -12.56 30.22
C ARG A 206 -20.01 -11.66 29.05
N PHE A 207 -19.00 -12.02 28.27
CA PHE A 207 -18.53 -11.20 27.16
C PHE A 207 -19.61 -11.04 26.09
N THR A 208 -20.23 -12.15 25.66
CA THR A 208 -21.24 -12.15 24.59
C THR A 208 -22.62 -11.64 25.03
N SER A 209 -22.86 -11.47 26.33
CA SER A 209 -24.03 -10.73 26.82
C SER A 209 -23.96 -9.23 26.54
N PHE A 210 -22.77 -8.70 26.28
CA PHE A 210 -22.46 -7.27 26.13
C PHE A 210 -22.95 -6.37 27.29
N SER A 211 -23.32 -6.92 28.45
CA SER A 211 -23.83 -6.15 29.59
C SER A 211 -22.79 -5.19 30.20
N TRP A 212 -21.52 -5.41 29.88
CA TRP A 212 -20.35 -4.63 30.26
C TRP A 212 -20.11 -3.42 29.38
N TRP A 213 -20.56 -3.44 28.12
CA TRP A 213 -20.39 -2.33 27.20
C TRP A 213 -21.35 -1.22 27.58
N ARG A 214 -20.86 -0.22 28.31
CA ARG A 214 -21.64 0.91 28.82
C ARG A 214 -20.97 2.22 28.41
N ASN A 215 -21.74 3.30 28.27
CA ASN A 215 -21.27 4.69 28.07
C ASN A 215 -20.64 5.04 26.71
N TYR A 216 -20.17 4.09 25.90
CA TYR A 216 -19.65 4.38 24.57
C TYR A 216 -20.69 4.08 23.48
N GLY A 217 -21.23 5.14 22.87
CA GLY A 217 -22.30 5.08 21.87
C GLY A 217 -23.71 4.80 22.42
N ILE A 218 -23.81 4.20 23.61
CA ILE A 218 -25.09 3.83 24.22
C ILE A 218 -25.69 5.04 24.95
N LYS A 219 -26.92 5.41 24.59
CA LYS A 219 -27.71 6.41 25.32
C LYS A 219 -28.34 5.78 26.56
N GLU A 220 -28.77 6.59 27.53
CA GLU A 220 -29.48 6.09 28.70
C GLU A 220 -30.68 5.20 28.30
N GLY A 221 -30.73 3.97 28.85
CA GLY A 221 -31.71 2.95 28.48
C GLY A 221 -31.39 2.12 27.22
N GLY A 222 -30.28 2.41 26.54
CA GLY A 222 -29.79 1.60 25.42
C GLY A 222 -28.99 0.37 25.85
N ARG A 223 -28.80 -0.57 24.93
CA ARG A 223 -28.06 -1.83 25.12
C ARG A 223 -27.55 -2.41 23.81
N VAL A 224 -26.58 -3.30 23.89
CA VAL A 224 -26.18 -4.15 22.78
C VAL A 224 -26.87 -5.50 22.92
N VAL A 225 -27.38 -6.05 21.82
CA VAL A 225 -28.01 -7.38 21.78
C VAL A 225 -27.51 -8.17 20.58
N ILE A 226 -27.55 -9.49 20.68
CA ILE A 226 -27.32 -10.37 19.54
C ILE A 226 -28.68 -10.88 19.04
N GLU A 227 -28.99 -10.65 17.77
CA GLU A 227 -30.23 -11.11 17.14
C GLU A 227 -29.92 -11.67 15.75
N ASN A 228 -30.30 -12.93 15.50
CA ASN A 228 -30.09 -13.62 14.22
C ASN A 228 -28.63 -13.59 13.70
N GLY A 229 -27.65 -13.64 14.61
CA GLY A 229 -26.22 -13.59 14.25
C GLY A 229 -25.67 -12.18 14.02
N GLU A 230 -26.49 -11.14 14.13
CA GLU A 230 -26.06 -9.75 14.13
C GLU A 230 -25.89 -9.21 15.55
N VAL A 231 -24.91 -8.33 15.71
CA VAL A 231 -24.69 -7.56 16.93
C VAL A 231 -25.30 -6.20 16.71
N ILE A 232 -26.36 -5.91 17.46
CA ILE A 232 -27.22 -4.76 17.25
C ILE A 232 -27.12 -3.82 18.44
N PHE A 233 -26.88 -2.57 18.13
CA PHE A 233 -26.93 -1.48 19.07
C PHE A 233 -28.34 -0.92 19.13
N LYS A 234 -29.03 -1.07 20.27
CA LYS A 234 -30.40 -0.62 20.48
C LYS A 234 -30.43 0.55 21.45
N ASN A 235 -30.72 1.74 20.94
CA ASN A 235 -30.99 2.94 21.71
C ASN A 235 -32.49 3.27 21.69
N PRO A 236 -33.00 4.14 22.59
CA PRO A 236 -34.40 4.53 22.61
C PRO A 236 -34.91 5.16 21.29
N ASP A 237 -34.01 5.78 20.52
CA ASP A 237 -34.31 6.48 19.27
C ASP A 237 -34.07 5.64 18.01
N GLY A 238 -33.56 4.41 18.14
CA GLY A 238 -33.34 3.53 17.01
C GLY A 238 -32.40 2.36 17.29
N ALA A 239 -32.37 1.43 16.35
CA ALA A 239 -31.47 0.28 16.38
C ALA A 239 -30.63 0.25 15.10
N PHE A 240 -29.34 -0.09 15.22
CA PHE A 240 -28.47 -0.29 14.07
C PHE A 240 -27.47 -1.43 14.32
N SER A 241 -27.14 -2.14 13.25
CA SER A 241 -26.19 -3.25 13.28
C SER A 241 -24.76 -2.71 13.40
N ILE A 242 -23.97 -3.24 14.33
CA ILE A 242 -22.56 -2.90 14.53
C ILE A 242 -21.62 -4.04 14.11
N GLY A 243 -22.16 -5.12 13.58
CA GLY A 243 -21.40 -6.26 13.11
C GLY A 243 -22.20 -7.54 12.97
N THR A 244 -21.59 -8.52 12.32
CA THR A 244 -22.12 -9.87 12.16
C THR A 244 -21.14 -10.85 12.78
N ILE A 245 -21.65 -11.82 13.54
CA ILE A 245 -20.84 -12.87 14.16
C ILE A 245 -20.22 -13.73 13.05
N THR A 246 -18.90 -13.91 13.12
CA THR A 246 -18.13 -14.72 12.18
C THR A 246 -17.56 -15.99 12.80
N ASP A 247 -17.43 -16.05 14.13
CA ASP A 247 -17.01 -17.24 14.86
C ASP A 247 -17.69 -17.29 16.24
N TRP A 248 -18.15 -18.48 16.63
CA TRP A 248 -18.85 -18.74 17.88
C TRP A 248 -18.43 -20.10 18.46
N GLN A 249 -17.47 -20.08 19.36
CA GLN A 249 -16.96 -21.26 20.06
C GLN A 249 -17.04 -21.01 21.58
N PRO A 250 -18.10 -21.47 22.25
CA PRO A 250 -18.31 -21.23 23.68
C PRO A 250 -17.08 -21.57 24.52
N GLY A 251 -16.68 -20.64 25.38
CA GLY A 251 -15.52 -20.76 26.26
C GLY A 251 -14.15 -20.77 25.58
N ARG A 252 -14.08 -20.51 24.27
CA ARG A 252 -12.80 -20.53 23.51
C ARG A 252 -12.61 -19.30 22.65
N ARG A 253 -13.59 -18.96 21.82
CA ARG A 253 -13.45 -17.89 20.83
C ARG A 253 -14.79 -17.27 20.45
N TYR A 254 -14.79 -15.95 20.36
CA TYR A 254 -15.86 -15.14 19.78
C TYR A 254 -15.25 -14.25 18.69
N ALA A 255 -15.91 -14.11 17.54
CA ALA A 255 -15.51 -13.12 16.54
C ALA A 255 -16.70 -12.50 15.82
N GLN A 256 -16.56 -11.24 15.41
CA GLN A 256 -17.53 -10.53 14.59
C GLN A 256 -16.83 -9.58 13.60
N THR A 257 -17.52 -9.21 12.51
CA THR A 257 -17.21 -7.96 11.81
C THR A 257 -17.54 -6.76 12.71
N PHE A 258 -16.96 -5.60 12.44
CA PHE A 258 -17.19 -4.41 13.26
C PHE A 258 -17.27 -3.14 12.41
N THR A 259 -18.41 -2.46 12.51
CA THR A 259 -18.79 -1.31 11.65
C THR A 259 -19.11 -0.04 12.42
N LEU A 260 -19.11 -0.07 13.76
CA LEU A 260 -19.38 1.12 14.56
C LEU A 260 -18.36 2.23 14.24
N ALA A 261 -18.86 3.43 13.94
CA ALA A 261 -18.07 4.60 13.54
C ALA A 261 -17.20 4.40 12.27
N GLN A 262 -17.55 3.43 11.43
CA GLN A 262 -16.83 3.06 10.22
C GLN A 262 -17.81 2.85 9.04
N ASP A 263 -17.25 2.77 7.84
CA ASP A 263 -18.02 2.44 6.64
C ASP A 263 -18.43 0.94 6.68
N PRO A 264 -19.73 0.61 6.64
CA PRO A 264 -20.19 -0.77 6.64
C PRO A 264 -19.67 -1.63 5.48
N ASP A 265 -19.31 -1.02 4.34
CA ASP A 265 -18.77 -1.74 3.18
C ASP A 265 -17.32 -2.20 3.40
N PHE A 266 -16.61 -1.63 4.39
CA PHE A 266 -15.22 -1.95 4.70
C PHE A 266 -15.04 -2.25 6.21
N PRO A 267 -15.70 -3.29 6.74
CA PRO A 267 -15.70 -3.59 8.15
C PRO A 267 -14.30 -3.95 8.65
N SER A 268 -14.04 -3.57 9.89
CA SER A 268 -12.96 -4.14 10.72
C SER A 268 -13.44 -5.45 11.38
N SER A 269 -12.65 -6.05 12.27
CA SER A 269 -13.01 -7.30 12.96
C SER A 269 -12.68 -7.24 14.46
N LEU A 270 -13.58 -7.78 15.28
CA LEU A 270 -13.29 -8.09 16.68
C LEU A 270 -13.08 -9.60 16.83
N THR A 271 -11.98 -9.99 17.44
CA THR A 271 -11.71 -11.38 17.84
C THR A 271 -11.40 -11.41 19.33
N VAL A 272 -12.01 -12.33 20.05
CA VAL A 272 -11.79 -12.53 21.47
C VAL A 272 -11.54 -13.99 21.74
N THR A 273 -10.46 -14.29 22.46
CA THR A 273 -10.11 -15.65 22.87
C THR A 273 -10.11 -15.77 24.38
N PHE A 274 -10.53 -16.94 24.86
CA PHE A 274 -10.70 -17.26 26.27
C PHE A 274 -9.82 -18.47 26.59
N THR A 275 -8.79 -18.26 27.41
CA THR A 275 -7.83 -19.31 27.78
C THR A 275 -7.82 -19.48 29.28
N ALA A 276 -7.96 -20.72 29.76
CA ALA A 276 -7.86 -21.02 31.19
C ALA A 276 -6.48 -20.58 31.72
N ASP A 277 -6.49 -19.85 32.84
CA ASP A 277 -5.28 -19.29 33.44
C ASP A 277 -5.38 -19.37 34.96
N GLY A 278 -4.95 -20.50 35.53
CA GLY A 278 -5.11 -20.80 36.96
C GLY A 278 -6.58 -21.04 37.34
N ASP A 279 -7.07 -20.28 38.31
CA ASP A 279 -8.46 -20.26 38.79
C ASP A 279 -9.40 -19.38 37.95
N GLY A 280 -8.85 -18.58 37.04
CA GLY A 280 -9.60 -17.67 36.18
C GLY A 280 -9.34 -17.89 34.69
N THR A 281 -9.62 -16.85 33.91
CA THR A 281 -9.49 -16.86 32.45
C THR A 281 -8.67 -15.65 31.98
N LEU A 282 -7.68 -15.91 31.13
CA LEU A 282 -7.05 -14.89 30.29
C LEU A 282 -7.93 -14.65 29.06
N VAL A 283 -8.44 -13.43 28.96
CA VAL A 283 -9.26 -12.96 27.85
C VAL A 283 -8.40 -12.04 26.99
N ARG A 284 -8.12 -12.46 25.75
CA ARG A 284 -7.38 -11.67 24.79
C ARG A 284 -8.35 -11.13 23.75
N PHE A 285 -8.52 -9.81 23.75
CA PHE A 285 -9.35 -9.03 22.84
C PHE A 285 -8.48 -8.41 21.75
N GLU A 286 -8.90 -8.55 20.50
CA GLU A 286 -8.21 -8.02 19.32
C GLU A 286 -9.19 -7.27 18.42
N HIS A 287 -8.92 -5.99 18.14
CA HIS A 287 -9.61 -5.22 17.11
C HIS A 287 -8.71 -5.09 15.88
N GLY A 288 -8.90 -5.99 14.91
CA GLY A 288 -8.08 -6.14 13.70
C GLY A 288 -8.90 -5.97 12.41
N GLY A 289 -8.47 -6.62 11.32
CA GLY A 289 -9.13 -6.49 10.01
C GLY A 289 -8.86 -5.14 9.33
N TRP A 290 -7.78 -4.47 9.73
CA TRP A 290 -7.36 -3.20 9.16
C TRP A 290 -6.81 -3.39 7.74
N ASN A 291 -7.22 -2.52 6.83
CA ASN A 291 -6.78 -2.45 5.44
C ASN A 291 -6.62 -0.99 5.02
N ALA A 292 -6.08 -0.75 3.83
CA ALA A 292 -5.83 0.60 3.31
C ALA A 292 -7.07 1.52 3.31
N THR A 293 -8.29 0.96 3.22
CA THR A 293 -9.54 1.71 3.18
C THR A 293 -10.04 2.13 4.56
N ASN A 294 -9.85 1.29 5.60
CA ASN A 294 -10.38 1.55 6.95
C ASN A 294 -9.31 1.97 7.98
N ALA A 295 -8.01 1.85 7.67
CA ALA A 295 -6.91 2.17 8.58
C ALA A 295 -6.97 3.57 9.19
N GLY A 296 -7.44 4.57 8.42
CA GLY A 296 -7.58 5.95 8.89
C GLY A 296 -8.58 6.12 10.04
N ARG A 297 -9.46 5.14 10.30
CA ARG A 297 -10.40 5.14 11.43
C ARG A 297 -9.83 4.50 12.69
N ARG A 298 -8.70 3.79 12.60
CA ARG A 298 -8.09 3.07 13.73
C ARG A 298 -7.89 3.94 14.97
N GLY A 299 -7.52 5.21 14.78
CA GLY A 299 -7.33 6.18 15.86
C GLY A 299 -8.59 6.51 16.69
N HIS A 300 -9.79 6.26 16.14
CA HIS A 300 -11.06 6.46 16.88
C HIS A 300 -11.26 5.43 18.00
N PHE A 301 -10.46 4.36 18.03
CA PHE A 301 -10.61 3.23 18.94
C PHE A 301 -9.56 3.20 20.05
N ALA A 302 -8.94 4.35 20.36
CA ALA A 302 -8.01 4.48 21.47
C ALA A 302 -8.66 4.25 22.85
N GLU A 303 -10.00 4.31 22.94
CA GLU A 303 -10.75 4.22 24.19
C GLU A 303 -11.19 2.80 24.57
N TRP A 304 -10.76 1.76 23.84
CA TRP A 304 -11.03 0.37 24.22
C TRP A 304 -10.73 0.03 25.68
N PRO A 305 -9.63 0.51 26.30
CA PRO A 305 -9.40 0.28 27.73
C PRO A 305 -10.54 0.75 28.64
N VAL A 306 -11.19 1.87 28.31
CA VAL A 306 -12.32 2.43 29.07
C VAL A 306 -13.56 1.56 28.92
N ILE A 307 -13.83 1.08 27.71
CA ILE A 307 -14.99 0.21 27.43
C ILE A 307 -14.80 -1.16 28.09
N LEU A 308 -13.59 -1.73 27.96
CA LEU A 308 -13.25 -3.05 28.50
C LEU A 308 -13.14 -3.07 30.04
N ALA A 309 -12.91 -1.93 30.70
CA ALA A 309 -12.97 -1.85 32.17
C ALA A 309 -14.34 -2.30 32.72
N GLY A 310 -15.43 -1.99 32.01
CA GLY A 310 -16.77 -2.46 32.38
C GLY A 310 -16.92 -3.99 32.36
N TYR A 311 -16.04 -4.72 31.69
CA TYR A 311 -16.03 -6.19 31.65
C TYR A 311 -15.33 -6.79 32.87
N THR A 312 -14.25 -6.16 33.33
CA THR A 312 -13.50 -6.57 34.51
C THR A 312 -14.18 -6.16 35.82
N ASP A 313 -14.84 -5.00 35.85
CA ASP A 313 -15.41 -4.41 37.07
C ASP A 313 -16.74 -5.05 37.53
N LEU A 314 -17.27 -6.02 36.77
CA LEU A 314 -18.48 -6.78 37.12
C LEU A 314 -18.20 -8.01 38.00
N THR A 315 -17.07 -8.03 38.71
CA THR A 315 -16.77 -9.00 39.77
C THR A 315 -17.57 -8.71 41.03
#